data_AF-A0AAN4KL42-F1
#
_entry.id   AF-A0AAN4KL42-F1
#
_cell.length_a   1.000
_cell.length_b   1.000
_cell.length_c   1.000
_cell.angle_alpha   90.00
_cell.angle_beta   90.00
_cell.angle_gamma   90.00
#
_symmetry.space_group_name_H-M   'P 1'
#
loop_
_entity.id
_entity.type
_entity.pdbx_description
1 polymer ?
#
loop_
_entity_poly.entity_id
_entity_poly.type
_entity_poly.pdbx_seq_one_letter_code
_entity_poly.pdbx_strand_id
1 'polypeptide(L)'
;MSAFLNLIALISLITSIVFFVKGFKNKTKFKKAALFFCATWVLWFVSAMIDPEPTKVNGKQEDKQEAKQETETKKEEKAKQEEAKKQQEAEEKKKQEEAKKQQEVEEKEKQEEAKKQQEVEEKKKQEEAKKQQEVEEKEKQEEAKKQQEVEEKKKQEEAKKQQEVEEKEKEKEEETQKEQEAEQAKDSGLNEVQAQEKAEQLKLAQGQGARNKDVKLSQLGVQTIKDGIQYTTPVQDIHIEAKDSLTRIVAIMPVGTTKEQAKEVGDSLARQVASFGTMGLYVDLHSPSKDYLGEYWENFSGDIGIFDNNEKQLARGYIDKLNPTKIKW
;
A
#
# COMPACT_ATOMS: atom_id res chain seq x y z
N MET A 1 30.43 34.30 -41.47
CA MET A 1 30.85 32.89 -41.55
C MET A 1 30.75 32.16 -40.21
N SER A 2 31.18 32.75 -39.07
CA SER A 2 31.07 32.09 -37.75
C SER A 2 29.65 31.71 -37.31
N ALA A 3 28.64 32.57 -37.53
CA ALA A 3 27.27 32.25 -37.12
C ALA A 3 26.68 31.05 -37.90
N PHE A 4 27.06 30.90 -39.18
CA PHE A 4 26.61 29.80 -40.02
C PHE A 4 27.30 28.48 -39.63
N LEU A 5 28.59 28.54 -39.28
CA LEU A 5 29.34 27.39 -38.77
C LEU A 5 28.83 26.92 -37.40
N ASN A 6 28.50 27.85 -36.51
CA ASN A 6 27.93 27.51 -35.19
C ASN A 6 26.52 26.91 -35.33
N LEU A 7 25.73 27.37 -36.30
CA LEU A 7 24.41 26.79 -36.58
C LEU A 7 24.53 25.37 -37.14
N ILE A 8 25.48 25.12 -38.04
CA ILE A 8 25.75 23.77 -38.56
C ILE A 8 26.23 22.84 -37.44
N ALA A 9 27.07 23.33 -36.53
CA ALA A 9 27.54 22.57 -35.37
C ALA A 9 26.40 22.25 -34.38
N LEU A 10 25.45 23.17 -34.19
CA LEU A 10 24.28 22.95 -33.33
C LEU A 10 23.33 21.92 -33.95
N ILE A 11 23.09 22.00 -35.26
CA ILE A 11 22.23 21.06 -35.99
C ILE A 11 22.86 19.66 -36.02
N SER A 12 24.19 19.55 -36.18
CA SER A 12 24.89 18.26 -36.13
C SER A 12 24.87 17.65 -34.72
N LEU A 13 24.98 18.48 -33.67
CA LEU A 13 24.84 18.04 -32.28
C LEU A 13 23.44 17.49 -32.00
N ILE A 14 22.39 18.24 -32.38
CA ILE A 14 21.00 17.85 -32.13
C ILE A 14 20.64 16.58 -32.92
N THR A 15 21.05 16.49 -34.19
CA THR A 15 20.78 15.29 -35.00
C THR A 15 21.51 14.06 -34.47
N SER A 16 22.71 14.21 -33.89
CA SER A 16 23.43 13.10 -33.23
C SER A 16 22.71 12.56 -32.00
N ILE A 17 22.17 13.44 -31.15
CA ILE A 17 21.43 13.06 -29.94
C ILE A 17 20.15 12.31 -30.31
N VAL A 18 19.42 12.78 -31.34
CA VAL A 18 18.19 12.11 -31.81
C VAL A 18 18.50 10.72 -32.37
N PHE A 19 19.58 10.57 -33.15
CA PHE A 19 20.01 9.27 -33.67
C PHE A 19 20.46 8.31 -32.57
N PHE A 20 21.11 8.85 -31.53
CA PHE A 20 21.56 8.09 -30.36
C PHE A 20 20.38 7.56 -29.53
N VAL A 21 19.37 8.40 -29.27
CA VAL A 21 18.15 8.02 -28.52
C VAL A 21 17.30 7.01 -29.32
N LYS A 22 17.18 7.18 -30.64
CA LYS A 22 16.42 6.24 -31.49
C LYS A 22 17.19 4.94 -31.74
N GLY A 23 18.52 4.97 -31.77
CA GLY A 23 19.40 3.81 -31.91
C GLY A 23 19.46 2.91 -30.67
N PHE A 24 19.13 3.44 -29.49
CA PHE A 24 19.13 2.71 -28.21
C PHE A 24 18.13 1.53 -28.17
N LYS A 25 17.13 1.52 -29.06
CA LYS A 25 16.15 0.43 -29.16
C LYS A 25 16.65 -0.80 -29.94
N ASN A 26 17.73 -0.70 -30.72
CA ASN A 26 18.28 -1.83 -31.48
C ASN A 26 19.80 -1.97 -31.25
N LYS A 27 20.17 -2.85 -30.29
CA LYS A 27 21.52 -3.02 -29.74
C LYS A 27 22.61 -3.32 -30.79
N THR A 28 22.26 -3.90 -31.93
CA THR A 28 23.24 -4.29 -32.97
C THR A 28 23.65 -3.14 -33.89
N LYS A 29 22.76 -2.18 -34.16
CA LYS A 29 23.05 -1.02 -35.04
C LYS A 29 23.68 0.15 -34.28
N PHE A 30 23.42 0.23 -32.97
CA PHE A 30 24.01 1.24 -32.07
C PHE A 30 25.53 1.08 -31.93
N LYS A 31 26.04 -0.16 -31.77
CA LYS A 31 27.49 -0.41 -31.65
C LYS A 31 28.26 0.01 -32.89
N LYS A 32 27.72 -0.22 -34.09
CA LYS A 32 28.35 0.20 -35.36
C LYS A 32 28.29 1.72 -35.56
N ALA A 33 27.19 2.37 -35.16
CA ALA A 33 27.04 3.82 -35.24
C ALA A 33 27.94 4.56 -34.23
N ALA A 34 28.02 4.07 -32.99
CA ALA A 34 28.88 4.66 -31.94
C ALA A 34 30.37 4.55 -32.29
N LEU A 35 30.80 3.44 -32.89
CA LEU A 35 32.18 3.22 -33.30
C LEU A 35 32.57 4.15 -34.47
N PHE A 36 31.66 4.40 -35.42
CA PHE A 36 31.84 5.41 -36.46
C PHE A 36 31.92 6.83 -35.88
N PHE A 37 31.10 7.15 -34.87
CA PHE A 37 31.08 8.48 -34.23
C PHE A 37 32.35 8.77 -33.43
N CYS A 38 32.90 7.76 -32.75
CA CYS A 38 34.18 7.88 -32.05
C CYS A 38 35.35 8.03 -33.04
N ALA A 39 35.34 7.28 -34.14
CA ALA A 39 36.39 7.37 -35.15
C ALA A 39 36.43 8.75 -35.83
N THR A 40 35.28 9.34 -36.14
CA THR A 40 35.22 10.68 -36.75
C THR A 40 35.59 11.79 -35.76
N TRP A 41 35.24 11.65 -34.47
CA TRP A 41 35.65 12.60 -33.43
C TRP A 41 37.16 12.58 -33.18
N VAL A 42 37.78 11.39 -33.14
CA VAL A 42 39.24 11.27 -32.98
C VAL A 42 39.97 11.87 -34.19
N LEU A 43 39.47 11.64 -35.41
CA LEU A 43 40.10 12.20 -36.62
C LEU A 43 40.04 13.74 -36.65
N TRP A 44 38.93 14.32 -36.20
CA TRP A 44 38.78 15.78 -36.09
C TRP A 44 39.72 16.37 -35.03
N PHE A 45 39.91 15.68 -33.91
CA PHE A 45 40.80 16.11 -32.83
C PHE A 45 42.29 16.01 -33.20
N VAL A 46 42.68 15.00 -34.00
CA VAL A 46 44.06 14.85 -34.50
C VAL A 46 44.39 15.91 -35.57
N SER A 47 43.42 16.30 -36.41
CA SER A 47 43.61 17.42 -37.34
C SER A 47 43.72 18.78 -36.65
N ALA A 48 43.19 18.94 -35.44
CA ALA A 48 43.33 20.15 -34.64
C ALA A 48 44.67 20.27 -33.88
N MET A 49 45.49 19.21 -33.89
CA MET A 49 46.83 19.17 -33.25
C MET A 49 47.99 19.41 -34.24
N ILE A 50 47.68 19.65 -35.53
CA ILE A 50 48.68 20.00 -36.54
C ILE A 50 48.51 21.47 -36.86
N ASP A 51 49.10 22.33 -36.03
CA ASP A 51 49.38 23.72 -36.42
C ASP A 51 50.82 23.79 -37.00
N PRO A 52 51.01 24.40 -38.18
CA PRO A 52 52.30 24.45 -38.86
C PRO A 52 53.17 25.59 -38.28
N GLU A 53 54.33 25.25 -37.72
CA GLU A 53 55.33 26.27 -37.37
C GLU A 53 55.93 26.93 -38.62
N PRO A 54 56.19 28.25 -38.58
CA PRO A 54 56.75 29.00 -39.68
C PRO A 54 58.30 29.03 -39.67
N THR A 55 58.84 29.28 -40.87
CA THR A 55 60.06 30.06 -41.21
C THR A 55 61.47 29.41 -41.23
N LYS A 56 61.98 29.35 -42.48
CA LYS A 56 63.33 29.65 -43.04
C LYS A 56 64.25 30.47 -42.09
N VAL A 57 65.59 30.38 -42.04
CA VAL A 57 66.63 30.54 -43.08
C VAL A 57 68.05 30.21 -42.52
N ASN A 58 68.86 29.51 -43.31
CA ASN A 58 70.29 29.67 -43.67
C ASN A 58 71.34 30.34 -42.71
N GLY A 59 72.54 29.73 -42.62
CA GLY A 59 73.81 30.48 -42.72
C GLY A 59 74.95 30.27 -41.70
N LYS A 60 75.76 29.21 -41.90
CA LYS A 60 77.25 29.16 -41.97
C LYS A 60 78.15 30.08 -41.10
N GLN A 61 78.80 29.46 -40.11
CA GLN A 61 80.28 29.27 -39.90
C GLN A 61 81.26 30.45 -39.66
N GLU A 62 82.17 30.19 -38.69
CA GLU A 62 83.55 30.72 -38.42
C GLU A 62 83.68 32.01 -37.58
N ASP A 63 84.65 32.22 -36.68
CA ASP A 63 85.56 31.37 -35.86
C ASP A 63 86.23 32.35 -34.84
N LYS A 64 86.54 31.81 -33.65
CA LYS A 64 87.72 32.17 -32.82
C LYS A 64 87.81 33.52 -32.10
N GLN A 65 87.23 33.61 -30.90
CA GLN A 65 87.85 34.42 -29.84
C GLN A 65 87.49 34.09 -28.38
N GLU A 66 87.28 32.82 -27.98
CA GLU A 66 86.93 32.52 -26.58
C GLU A 66 87.60 31.24 -26.07
N ALA A 67 88.82 31.36 -25.52
CA ALA A 67 89.51 30.25 -24.85
C ALA A 67 89.71 30.47 -23.33
N LYS A 68 88.94 31.40 -22.73
CA LYS A 68 88.94 31.61 -21.26
C LYS A 68 87.57 31.76 -20.62
N GLN A 69 86.47 31.68 -21.38
CA GLN A 69 85.09 31.75 -20.87
C GLN A 69 84.35 30.40 -20.90
N GLU A 70 84.85 29.40 -21.65
CA GLU A 70 84.23 28.07 -21.78
C GLU A 70 84.23 27.20 -20.51
N THR A 71 85.01 27.54 -19.48
CA THR A 71 85.07 26.71 -18.24
C THR A 71 84.02 27.12 -17.20
N GLU A 72 83.54 28.37 -17.20
CA GLU A 72 82.45 28.81 -16.31
C GLU A 72 81.07 28.51 -16.93
N THR A 73 80.88 28.75 -18.23
CA THR A 73 79.59 28.51 -18.91
C THR A 73 79.19 27.04 -18.88
N LYS A 74 80.16 26.10 -19.01
CA LYS A 74 79.90 24.65 -19.00
C LYS A 74 79.58 24.09 -17.60
N LYS A 75 79.95 24.82 -16.54
CA LYS A 75 79.61 24.49 -15.15
C LYS A 75 78.24 25.03 -14.76
N GLU A 76 77.89 26.22 -15.25
CA GLU A 76 76.56 26.82 -15.06
C GLU A 76 75.47 26.14 -15.90
N GLU A 77 75.80 25.69 -17.12
CA GLU A 77 74.90 24.92 -17.98
C GLU A 77 74.61 23.52 -17.42
N LYS A 78 75.61 22.84 -16.84
CA LYS A 78 75.40 21.58 -16.11
C LYS A 78 74.56 21.75 -14.86
N ALA A 79 74.74 22.86 -14.12
CA ALA A 79 73.93 23.14 -12.93
C ALA A 79 72.46 23.43 -13.29
N LYS A 80 72.20 24.21 -14.36
CA LYS A 80 70.84 24.45 -14.88
C LYS A 80 70.20 23.19 -15.44
N GLN A 81 70.98 22.31 -16.08
CA GLN A 81 70.46 21.05 -16.62
C GLN A 81 70.13 20.04 -15.51
N GLU A 82 70.88 20.01 -14.41
CA GLU A 82 70.59 19.15 -13.26
C GLU A 82 69.39 19.66 -12.44
N GLU A 83 69.23 20.98 -12.31
CA GLU A 83 68.07 21.60 -11.67
C GLU A 83 66.79 21.42 -12.50
N ALA A 84 66.87 21.57 -13.83
CA ALA A 84 65.76 21.27 -14.74
C ALA A 84 65.35 19.79 -14.69
N LYS A 85 66.31 18.87 -14.55
CA LYS A 85 66.02 17.43 -14.42
C LYS A 85 65.32 17.09 -13.10
N LYS A 86 65.73 17.72 -11.99
CA LYS A 86 65.03 17.58 -10.70
C LYS A 86 63.63 18.16 -10.70
N GLN A 87 63.40 19.28 -11.39
CA GLN A 87 62.07 19.85 -11.54
C GLN A 87 61.16 18.95 -12.40
N GLN A 88 61.69 18.37 -13.48
CA GLN A 88 60.94 17.40 -14.30
C GLN A 88 60.58 16.13 -13.52
N GLU A 89 61.50 15.54 -12.75
CA GLU A 89 61.18 14.37 -11.91
C GLU A 89 60.14 14.69 -10.82
N ALA A 90 60.17 15.90 -10.24
CA ALA A 90 59.19 16.32 -9.26
C ALA A 90 57.80 16.55 -9.88
N GLU A 91 57.74 17.11 -11.09
CA GLU A 91 56.48 17.30 -11.83
C GLU A 91 55.90 15.98 -12.33
N GLU A 92 56.74 15.05 -12.77
CA GLU A 92 56.34 13.70 -13.19
C GLU A 92 55.80 12.87 -12.02
N LYS A 93 56.43 12.96 -10.84
CA LYS A 93 55.89 12.36 -9.61
C LYS A 93 54.54 12.95 -9.20
N LYS A 94 54.36 14.28 -9.32
CA LYS A 94 53.05 14.90 -9.06
C LYS A 94 51.98 14.44 -10.04
N LYS A 95 52.29 14.36 -11.34
CA LYS A 95 51.36 13.85 -12.36
C LYS A 95 51.00 12.38 -12.12
N GLN A 96 51.96 11.54 -11.71
CA GLN A 96 51.66 10.15 -11.35
C GLN A 96 50.76 10.04 -10.10
N GLU A 97 50.99 10.85 -9.07
CA GLU A 97 50.16 10.82 -7.87
C GLU A 97 48.73 11.32 -8.14
N GLU A 98 48.58 12.35 -8.97
CA GLU A 98 47.28 12.88 -9.37
C GLU A 98 46.52 11.90 -10.27
N ALA A 99 47.19 11.24 -11.21
CA ALA A 99 46.60 10.17 -12.02
C ALA A 99 46.15 8.97 -11.17
N LYS A 100 46.91 8.62 -10.13
CA LYS A 100 46.55 7.53 -9.21
C LYS A 100 45.33 7.87 -8.36
N LYS A 101 45.22 9.13 -7.89
CA LYS A 101 44.03 9.63 -7.19
C LYS A 101 42.80 9.65 -8.08
N GLN A 102 42.93 10.06 -9.34
CA GLN A 102 41.80 10.03 -10.29
C GLN A 102 41.32 8.60 -10.58
N GLN A 103 42.24 7.64 -10.75
CA GLN A 103 41.87 6.24 -10.91
C GLN A 103 41.15 5.66 -9.69
N GLU A 104 41.59 5.99 -8.46
CA GLU A 104 40.93 5.51 -7.24
C GLU A 104 39.52 6.09 -7.06
N VAL A 105 39.29 7.35 -7.47
CA VAL A 105 37.97 7.98 -7.43
C VAL A 105 37.04 7.35 -8.48
N GLU A 106 37.53 7.11 -9.70
CA GLU A 106 36.74 6.49 -10.77
C GLU A 106 36.38 5.03 -10.44
N GLU A 107 37.29 4.29 -9.79
CA GLU A 107 37.03 2.93 -9.33
C GLU A 107 35.98 2.90 -8.22
N LYS A 108 36.02 3.85 -7.27
CA LYS A 108 35.00 4.01 -6.23
C LYS A 108 33.63 4.37 -6.80
N GLU A 109 33.54 5.29 -7.77
CA GLU A 109 32.28 5.62 -8.42
C GLU A 109 31.69 4.41 -9.17
N LYS A 110 32.50 3.67 -9.92
CA LYS A 110 32.06 2.44 -10.59
C LYS A 110 31.56 1.37 -9.62
N GLN A 111 32.20 1.25 -8.46
CA GLN A 111 31.78 0.28 -7.43
C GLN A 111 30.48 0.69 -6.74
N GLU A 112 30.26 1.99 -6.52
CA GLU A 112 29.01 2.52 -5.95
C GLU A 112 27.85 2.41 -6.95
N GLU A 113 28.09 2.70 -8.23
CA GLU A 113 27.09 2.55 -9.28
C GLU A 113 26.67 1.08 -9.45
N ALA A 114 27.63 0.15 -9.41
CA ALA A 114 27.35 -1.28 -9.45
C ALA A 114 26.51 -1.75 -8.25
N LYS A 115 26.79 -1.25 -7.04
CA LYS A 115 25.98 -1.53 -5.85
C LYS A 115 24.56 -0.98 -5.97
N LYS A 116 24.39 0.25 -6.46
CA LYS A 116 23.06 0.85 -6.69
C LYS A 116 22.26 0.06 -7.71
N GLN A 117 22.88 -0.42 -8.79
CA GLN A 117 22.20 -1.25 -9.78
C GLN A 117 21.75 -2.61 -9.20
N GLN A 118 22.59 -3.25 -8.37
CA GLN A 118 22.22 -4.50 -7.69
C GLN A 118 21.07 -4.29 -6.70
N GLU A 119 21.07 -3.22 -5.90
CA GLU A 119 20.01 -2.94 -4.94
C GLU A 119 18.66 -2.67 -5.63
N VAL A 120 18.67 -1.99 -6.79
CA VAL A 120 17.47 -1.75 -7.59
C VAL A 120 16.93 -3.06 -8.19
N GLU A 121 17.80 -3.94 -8.68
CA GLU A 121 17.38 -5.23 -9.23
C GLU A 121 16.82 -6.17 -8.14
N GLU A 122 17.42 -6.16 -6.95
CA GLU A 122 16.95 -6.94 -5.80
C GLU A 122 15.59 -6.44 -5.28
N LYS A 123 15.40 -5.12 -5.16
CA LYS A 123 14.09 -4.53 -4.83
C LYS A 123 13.03 -4.90 -5.85
N LYS A 124 13.36 -4.91 -7.13
CA LYS A 124 12.42 -5.26 -8.20
C LYS A 124 12.01 -6.74 -8.14
N LYS A 125 12.95 -7.64 -7.85
CA LYS A 125 12.64 -9.07 -7.61
C LYS A 125 11.79 -9.28 -6.35
N GLN A 126 12.05 -8.55 -5.27
CA GLN A 126 11.21 -8.61 -4.06
C GLN A 126 9.79 -8.11 -4.31
N GLU A 127 9.63 -7.02 -5.06
CA GLU A 127 8.30 -6.48 -5.37
C GLU A 127 7.49 -7.45 -6.28
N GLU A 128 8.15 -8.08 -7.26
CA GLU A 128 7.53 -9.06 -8.12
C GLU A 128 7.11 -10.33 -7.35
N ALA A 129 7.95 -10.80 -6.42
CA ALA A 129 7.62 -11.92 -5.54
C ALA A 129 6.44 -11.60 -4.60
N LYS A 130 6.39 -10.38 -4.03
CA LYS A 130 5.25 -9.94 -3.22
C LYS A 130 3.95 -9.86 -4.02
N LYS A 131 3.99 -9.35 -5.25
CA LYS A 131 2.82 -9.32 -6.14
C LYS A 131 2.31 -10.72 -6.47
N GLN A 132 3.19 -11.68 -6.70
CA GLN A 132 2.78 -13.07 -6.95
C GLN A 132 2.13 -13.69 -5.71
N GLN A 133 2.69 -13.47 -4.52
CA GLN A 133 2.09 -13.95 -3.27
C GLN A 133 0.72 -13.32 -2.99
N GLU A 134 0.56 -12.01 -3.23
CA GLU A 134 -0.72 -11.32 -3.02
C GLU A 134 -1.82 -11.83 -3.98
N VAL A 135 -1.46 -12.17 -5.22
CA VAL A 135 -2.41 -12.76 -6.20
C VAL A 135 -2.82 -14.18 -5.78
N GLU A 136 -1.86 -15.02 -5.36
CA GLU A 136 -2.16 -16.38 -4.91
C GLU A 136 -3.01 -16.39 -3.62
N GLU A 137 -2.74 -15.46 -2.70
CA GLU A 137 -3.53 -15.31 -1.47
C GLU A 137 -4.96 -14.83 -1.78
N LYS A 138 -5.12 -13.88 -2.70
CA LYS A 138 -6.45 -13.45 -3.17
C LYS A 138 -7.24 -14.57 -3.84
N GLU A 139 -6.61 -15.39 -4.68
CA GLU A 139 -7.29 -16.55 -5.29
C GLU A 139 -7.74 -17.56 -4.23
N LYS A 140 -6.88 -17.90 -3.25
CA LYS A 140 -7.26 -18.80 -2.15
C LYS A 140 -8.39 -18.23 -1.30
N GLN A 141 -8.40 -16.91 -1.07
CA GLN A 141 -9.45 -16.25 -0.30
C GLN A 141 -10.78 -16.19 -1.05
N GLU A 142 -10.76 -16.00 -2.37
CA GLU A 142 -11.96 -16.05 -3.21
C GLU A 142 -12.53 -17.47 -3.30
N GLU A 143 -11.68 -18.49 -3.43
CA GLU A 143 -12.10 -19.89 -3.44
C GLU A 143 -12.73 -20.29 -2.09
N ALA A 144 -12.12 -19.88 -0.97
CA ALA A 144 -12.68 -20.11 0.37
C ALA A 144 -14.03 -19.42 0.55
N LYS A 145 -14.21 -18.17 0.08
CA LYS A 145 -15.50 -17.48 0.11
C LYS A 145 -16.57 -18.18 -0.73
N LYS A 146 -16.22 -18.67 -1.93
CA LYS A 146 -17.14 -19.44 -2.77
C LYS A 146 -17.59 -20.74 -2.10
N GLN A 147 -16.68 -21.45 -1.44
CA GLN A 147 -17.02 -22.66 -0.69
C GLN A 147 -17.94 -22.36 0.49
N GLN A 148 -17.68 -21.29 1.25
CA GLN A 148 -18.54 -20.87 2.35
C GLN A 148 -19.94 -20.44 1.88
N GLU A 149 -20.05 -19.70 0.78
CA GLU A 149 -21.35 -19.28 0.23
C GLU A 149 -22.21 -20.47 -0.22
N VAL A 150 -21.57 -21.50 -0.80
CA VAL A 150 -22.27 -22.74 -1.20
C VAL A 150 -22.74 -23.52 0.03
N GLU A 151 -21.92 -23.62 1.07
CA GLU A 151 -22.31 -24.31 2.31
C GLU A 151 -23.42 -23.55 3.06
N GLU A 152 -23.36 -22.22 3.09
CA GLU A 152 -24.38 -21.37 3.71
C GLU A 152 -25.71 -21.45 2.97
N LYS A 153 -25.70 -21.42 1.63
CA LYS A 153 -26.90 -21.66 0.81
C LYS A 153 -27.52 -23.02 1.08
N LYS A 154 -26.69 -24.05 1.26
CA LYS A 154 -27.17 -25.41 1.55
C LYS A 154 -27.81 -25.49 2.94
N LYS A 155 -27.21 -24.84 3.94
CA LYS A 155 -27.79 -24.73 5.30
C LYS A 155 -29.08 -23.91 5.31
N GLN A 156 -29.17 -22.81 4.55
CA GLN A 156 -30.41 -22.04 4.42
C GLN A 156 -31.53 -22.84 3.73
N GLU A 157 -31.22 -23.61 2.69
CA GLU A 157 -32.23 -24.44 2.02
C GLU A 157 -32.72 -25.57 2.94
N GLU A 158 -31.82 -26.19 3.71
CA GLU A 158 -32.19 -27.20 4.70
C GLU A 158 -33.02 -26.61 5.85
N ALA A 159 -32.66 -25.42 6.35
CA ALA A 159 -33.43 -24.70 7.36
C ALA A 159 -34.82 -24.29 6.84
N LYS A 160 -34.93 -23.83 5.59
CA LYS A 160 -36.24 -23.55 4.96
C LYS A 160 -37.11 -24.79 4.84
N LYS A 161 -36.53 -25.94 4.48
CA LYS A 161 -37.28 -27.21 4.43
C LYS A 161 -37.75 -27.66 5.81
N GLN A 162 -36.92 -27.47 6.85
CA GLN A 162 -37.33 -27.78 8.23
C GLN A 162 -38.42 -26.83 8.72
N GLN A 163 -38.32 -25.53 8.43
CA GLN A 163 -39.36 -24.55 8.74
C GLN A 163 -40.68 -24.84 8.01
N GLU A 164 -40.65 -25.22 6.73
CA GLU A 164 -41.88 -25.56 5.98
C GLU A 164 -42.56 -26.83 6.55
N VAL A 165 -41.78 -27.79 7.02
CA VAL A 165 -42.32 -28.99 7.69
C VAL A 165 -42.92 -28.62 9.05
N GLU A 166 -42.24 -27.80 9.84
CA GLU A 166 -42.72 -27.35 11.15
C GLU A 166 -43.95 -26.42 11.03
N GLU A 167 -44.01 -25.59 9.99
CA GLU A 167 -45.17 -24.74 9.69
C GLU A 167 -46.38 -25.57 9.26
N LYS A 168 -46.20 -26.60 8.42
CA LYS A 168 -47.27 -27.56 8.09
C LYS A 168 -47.73 -28.38 9.28
N GLU A 169 -46.82 -28.71 10.19
CA GLU A 169 -47.15 -29.46 11.41
C GLU A 169 -47.91 -28.57 12.40
N LYS A 170 -47.51 -27.30 12.56
CA LYS A 170 -48.23 -26.28 13.34
C LYS A 170 -49.58 -25.92 12.74
N GLU A 171 -49.70 -25.79 11.43
CA GLU A 171 -50.98 -25.51 10.75
C GLU A 171 -51.97 -26.66 10.99
N LYS A 172 -51.49 -27.90 10.97
CA LYS A 172 -52.30 -29.09 11.30
C LYS A 172 -52.67 -29.17 12.78
N GLU A 173 -51.77 -28.77 13.68
CA GLU A 173 -52.05 -28.68 15.12
C GLU A 173 -53.03 -27.54 15.43
N GLU A 174 -52.93 -26.41 14.74
CA GLU A 174 -53.83 -25.25 14.87
C GLU A 174 -55.23 -25.57 14.29
N GLU A 175 -55.32 -26.33 13.21
CA GLU A 175 -56.60 -26.82 12.67
C GLU A 175 -57.28 -27.80 13.65
N THR A 176 -56.49 -28.69 14.26
CA THR A 176 -56.99 -29.63 15.29
C THR A 176 -57.41 -28.92 16.58
N GLN A 177 -56.68 -27.89 17.01
CA GLN A 177 -57.05 -27.07 18.16
C GLN A 177 -58.26 -26.19 17.87
N LYS A 178 -58.41 -25.61 16.68
CA LYS A 178 -59.61 -24.86 16.28
C LYS A 178 -60.85 -25.74 16.23
N GLU A 179 -60.76 -27.01 15.80
CA GLU A 179 -61.88 -27.95 15.89
C GLU A 179 -62.26 -28.26 17.34
N GLN A 180 -61.29 -28.48 18.24
CA GLN A 180 -61.55 -28.73 19.66
C GLN A 180 -62.08 -27.50 20.41
N GLU A 181 -61.58 -26.31 20.08
CA GLU A 181 -62.01 -25.04 20.69
C GLU A 181 -63.37 -24.59 20.12
N ALA A 182 -63.71 -24.91 18.86
CA ALA A 182 -65.05 -24.73 18.31
C ALA A 182 -66.08 -25.70 18.90
N GLU A 183 -65.65 -26.87 19.37
CA GLU A 183 -66.49 -27.81 20.12
C GLU A 183 -66.71 -27.33 21.57
N GLN A 184 -65.68 -26.74 22.22
CA GLN A 184 -65.78 -26.14 23.55
C GLN A 184 -66.48 -24.76 23.58
N ALA A 185 -66.38 -23.96 22.53
CA ALA A 185 -67.04 -22.65 22.42
C ALA A 185 -68.55 -22.78 22.18
N LYS A 186 -69.00 -23.88 21.58
CA LYS A 186 -70.43 -24.21 21.46
C LYS A 186 -71.09 -24.55 22.80
N ASP A 187 -70.31 -24.95 23.81
CA ASP A 187 -70.80 -25.28 25.16
C ASP A 187 -70.72 -24.09 26.14
N SER A 188 -69.95 -23.03 25.84
CA SER A 188 -69.63 -21.97 26.82
C SER A 188 -70.06 -20.53 26.48
N GLY A 189 -70.55 -20.24 25.27
CA GLY A 189 -71.32 -19.01 24.99
C GLY A 189 -70.63 -17.67 25.32
N LEU A 190 -69.42 -17.41 24.79
CA LEU A 190 -68.72 -16.12 24.93
C LEU A 190 -68.48 -15.41 23.59
N ASN A 191 -68.62 -14.07 23.59
CA ASN A 191 -68.66 -13.23 22.39
C ASN A 191 -67.29 -12.94 21.74
N GLU A 192 -67.32 -12.88 20.41
CA GLU A 192 -66.25 -12.76 19.40
C GLU A 192 -65.20 -11.64 19.67
N VAL A 193 -65.58 -10.58 20.38
CA VAL A 193 -64.74 -9.41 20.67
C VAL A 193 -63.61 -9.74 21.66
N GLN A 194 -63.87 -10.60 22.65
CA GLN A 194 -62.86 -10.97 23.65
C GLN A 194 -61.85 -11.99 23.09
N ALA A 195 -62.24 -12.76 22.08
CA ALA A 195 -61.33 -13.67 21.37
C ALA A 195 -60.34 -12.90 20.48
N GLN A 196 -60.79 -11.82 19.84
CA GLN A 196 -59.92 -10.96 19.03
C GLN A 196 -58.90 -10.19 19.88
N GLU A 197 -59.29 -9.65 21.03
CA GLU A 197 -58.39 -8.90 21.92
C GLU A 197 -57.29 -9.80 22.51
N LYS A 198 -57.63 -11.06 22.81
CA LYS A 198 -56.68 -12.07 23.30
C LYS A 198 -55.74 -12.57 22.20
N ALA A 199 -56.23 -12.69 20.96
CA ALA A 199 -55.41 -13.03 19.79
C ALA A 199 -54.45 -11.89 19.40
N GLU A 200 -54.85 -10.63 19.57
CA GLU A 200 -54.00 -9.47 19.31
C GLU A 200 -52.90 -9.33 20.38
N GLN A 201 -53.22 -9.61 21.66
CA GLN A 201 -52.21 -9.75 22.72
C GLN A 201 -51.22 -10.89 22.46
N LEU A 202 -51.69 -12.01 21.89
CA LEU A 202 -50.82 -13.13 21.50
C LEU A 202 -49.93 -12.79 20.30
N LYS A 203 -50.43 -12.03 19.31
CA LYS A 203 -49.60 -11.53 18.19
C LYS A 203 -48.52 -10.55 18.64
N LEU A 204 -48.82 -9.70 19.63
CA LEU A 204 -47.85 -8.79 20.25
C LEU A 204 -46.82 -9.54 21.13
N ALA A 205 -47.17 -10.75 21.61
CA ALA A 205 -46.27 -11.68 22.29
C ALA A 205 -45.51 -12.62 21.32
N GLN A 206 -46.00 -12.85 20.10
CA GLN A 206 -45.35 -13.71 19.10
C GLN A 206 -44.28 -12.99 18.26
N GLY A 207 -44.12 -11.67 18.41
CA GLY A 207 -42.93 -10.93 17.98
C GLY A 207 -41.75 -11.07 18.95
N GLN A 208 -41.56 -12.25 19.53
CA GLN A 208 -40.46 -12.56 20.47
C GLN A 208 -39.40 -13.42 19.78
N GLY A 209 -38.68 -12.84 18.82
CA GLY A 209 -37.33 -13.28 18.52
C GLY A 209 -36.49 -13.17 19.79
N ALA A 210 -35.91 -14.30 20.21
CA ALA A 210 -34.84 -14.43 21.21
C ALA A 210 -34.81 -13.42 22.38
N ARG A 211 -35.90 -13.17 23.10
CA ARG A 211 -35.82 -12.28 24.28
C ARG A 211 -35.16 -12.97 25.47
N ASN A 212 -33.86 -12.65 25.63
CA ASN A 212 -33.11 -12.41 26.87
C ASN A 212 -32.20 -13.47 27.50
N LYS A 213 -32.19 -14.76 27.13
CA LYS A 213 -31.28 -15.73 27.78
C LYS A 213 -30.11 -16.22 26.92
N ASP A 214 -30.31 -16.33 25.61
CA ASP A 214 -29.30 -16.91 24.71
C ASP A 214 -28.50 -15.87 23.92
N VAL A 215 -29.01 -14.63 23.85
CA VAL A 215 -28.32 -13.52 23.20
C VAL A 215 -27.15 -13.08 24.07
N LYS A 216 -25.94 -13.44 23.67
CA LYS A 216 -24.68 -13.03 24.30
C LYS A 216 -23.65 -12.69 23.24
N LEU A 217 -22.67 -11.87 23.63
CA LEU A 217 -21.52 -11.59 22.77
C LEU A 217 -20.62 -12.84 22.72
N SER A 218 -20.36 -13.35 21.52
CA SER A 218 -19.52 -14.52 21.28
C SER A 218 -18.06 -14.11 21.07
N GLN A 219 -17.12 -14.95 21.48
CA GLN A 219 -15.69 -14.71 21.22
C GLN A 219 -15.38 -14.73 19.72
N LEU A 220 -16.00 -15.66 18.97
CA LEU A 220 -15.87 -15.75 17.52
C LEU A 220 -16.36 -14.46 16.86
N GLY A 221 -17.55 -13.99 17.20
CA GLY A 221 -18.12 -12.75 16.68
C GLY A 221 -17.25 -11.53 16.97
N VAL A 222 -16.72 -11.39 18.19
CA VAL A 222 -15.78 -10.31 18.54
C VAL A 222 -14.54 -10.37 17.66
N GLN A 223 -13.96 -11.55 17.45
CA GLN A 223 -12.79 -11.69 16.59
C GLN A 223 -13.10 -11.33 15.14
N THR A 224 -14.24 -11.80 14.60
CA THR A 224 -14.69 -11.46 13.24
C THR A 224 -14.85 -9.95 13.05
N ILE A 225 -15.39 -9.24 14.05
CA ILE A 225 -15.51 -7.79 14.01
C ILE A 225 -14.13 -7.13 14.00
N LYS A 226 -13.22 -7.54 14.91
CA LYS A 226 -11.85 -7.00 14.98
C LYS A 226 -11.07 -7.21 13.68
N ASP A 227 -11.23 -8.37 13.05
CA ASP A 227 -10.57 -8.66 11.79
C ASP A 227 -11.20 -7.82 10.66
N GLY A 228 -12.52 -7.82 10.52
CA GLY A 228 -13.23 -7.15 9.41
C GLY A 228 -13.05 -5.63 9.39
N ILE A 229 -13.07 -4.99 10.56
CA ILE A 229 -12.95 -3.54 10.68
C ILE A 229 -11.52 -3.04 10.37
N GLN A 230 -10.48 -3.82 10.67
CA GLN A 230 -9.08 -3.50 10.34
C GLN A 230 -8.85 -3.44 8.82
N TYR A 231 -9.61 -4.19 8.03
CA TYR A 231 -9.53 -4.14 6.57
C TYR A 231 -10.35 -3.00 5.95
N THR A 232 -11.39 -2.52 6.64
CA THR A 232 -12.36 -1.57 6.07
C THR A 232 -12.17 -0.15 6.56
N THR A 233 -11.49 0.04 7.69
CA THR A 233 -11.26 1.35 8.31
C THR A 233 -9.88 1.39 8.95
N PRO A 234 -9.23 2.56 9.02
CA PRO A 234 -7.90 2.68 9.62
C PRO A 234 -8.01 2.71 11.15
N VAL A 235 -8.59 1.67 11.77
CA VAL A 235 -8.62 1.51 13.23
C VAL A 235 -7.38 0.74 13.65
N GLN A 236 -6.67 1.22 14.66
CA GLN A 236 -5.42 0.60 15.13
C GLN A 236 -5.67 -0.48 16.17
N ASP A 237 -6.63 -0.26 17.07
CA ASP A 237 -7.00 -1.24 18.09
C ASP A 237 -8.46 -1.12 18.48
N ILE A 238 -9.06 -2.24 18.87
CA ILE A 238 -10.46 -2.34 19.26
C ILE A 238 -10.60 -3.30 20.44
N HIS A 239 -11.35 -2.83 21.43
CA HIS A 239 -11.86 -3.63 22.53
C HIS A 239 -13.38 -3.66 22.50
N ILE A 240 -13.95 -4.85 22.63
CA ILE A 240 -15.40 -5.06 22.72
C ILE A 240 -15.65 -5.99 23.88
N GLU A 241 -16.50 -5.56 24.81
CA GLU A 241 -16.90 -6.35 25.96
C GLU A 241 -18.41 -6.20 26.20
N ALA A 242 -19.06 -7.27 26.63
CA ALA A 242 -20.44 -7.23 27.08
C ALA A 242 -20.51 -7.75 28.52
N LYS A 243 -21.13 -6.98 29.41
CA LYS A 243 -21.35 -7.35 30.80
C LYS A 243 -22.74 -6.94 31.26
N ASP A 244 -23.43 -7.86 31.94
CA ASP A 244 -24.80 -7.74 32.46
C ASP A 244 -25.83 -7.42 31.37
N SER A 245 -25.89 -6.17 30.91
CA SER A 245 -26.71 -5.72 29.76
C SER A 245 -26.11 -4.50 29.07
N LEU A 246 -24.82 -4.27 29.24
CA LEU A 246 -24.07 -3.17 28.62
C LEU A 246 -22.96 -3.77 27.74
N THR A 247 -22.94 -3.35 26.49
CA THR A 247 -21.87 -3.64 25.56
C THR A 247 -21.02 -2.39 25.37
N ARG A 248 -19.75 -2.47 25.74
CA ARG A 248 -18.78 -1.42 25.56
C ARG A 248 -17.93 -1.70 24.33
N ILE A 249 -17.81 -0.69 23.48
CA ILE A 249 -16.94 -0.68 22.31
C ILE A 249 -15.93 0.44 22.50
N VAL A 250 -14.65 0.12 22.45
CA VAL A 250 -13.57 1.10 22.45
C VAL A 250 -12.76 0.90 21.17
N ALA A 251 -12.53 1.97 20.41
CA ALA A 251 -11.70 1.95 19.22
C ALA A 251 -10.66 3.06 19.24
N ILE A 252 -9.45 2.73 18.80
CA ILE A 252 -8.29 3.63 18.74
C ILE A 252 -8.00 4.01 17.29
N MET A 253 -8.08 5.30 17.00
CA MET A 253 -7.90 5.89 15.67
C MET A 253 -6.54 6.59 15.53
N PRO A 254 -6.01 6.72 14.30
CA PRO A 254 -4.82 7.50 14.03
C PRO A 254 -4.94 8.95 14.48
N VAL A 255 -3.81 9.53 14.88
CA VAL A 255 -3.76 10.96 15.19
C VAL A 255 -4.15 11.76 13.95
N GLY A 256 -5.05 12.74 14.12
CA GLY A 256 -5.57 13.55 13.02
C GLY A 256 -6.92 13.11 12.46
N THR A 257 -7.49 12.00 12.94
CA THR A 257 -8.88 11.61 12.64
C THR A 257 -9.86 12.67 13.13
N THR A 258 -10.83 13.03 12.27
CA THR A 258 -11.85 14.03 12.62
C THR A 258 -12.93 13.44 13.51
N LYS A 259 -13.71 14.32 14.17
CA LYS A 259 -14.84 13.90 14.99
C LYS A 259 -15.90 13.18 14.15
N GLU A 260 -16.14 13.64 12.93
CA GLU A 260 -17.13 13.07 12.00
C GLU A 260 -16.71 11.66 11.56
N GLN A 261 -15.44 11.49 11.18
CA GLN A 261 -14.87 10.17 10.86
C GLN A 261 -14.96 9.22 12.07
N ALA A 262 -14.68 9.70 13.28
CA ALA A 262 -14.81 8.91 14.49
C ALA A 262 -16.25 8.44 14.74
N LYS A 263 -17.26 9.30 14.48
CA LYS A 263 -18.68 8.92 14.56
C LYS A 263 -19.05 7.88 13.52
N GLU A 264 -18.61 8.03 12.27
CA GLU A 264 -18.87 7.05 11.21
C GLU A 264 -18.28 5.67 11.54
N VAL A 265 -17.06 5.63 12.09
CA VAL A 265 -16.45 4.38 12.56
C VAL A 265 -17.28 3.76 13.67
N GLY A 266 -17.74 4.56 14.63
CA GLY A 266 -18.58 4.05 15.71
C GLY A 266 -19.96 3.56 15.26
N ASP A 267 -20.60 4.23 14.29
CA ASP A 267 -21.84 3.76 13.66
C ASP A 267 -21.61 2.41 12.95
N SER A 268 -20.48 2.26 12.25
CA SER A 268 -20.09 1.00 11.60
C SER A 268 -19.85 -0.12 12.62
N LEU A 269 -19.10 0.16 13.68
CA LEU A 269 -18.81 -0.79 14.76
C LEU A 269 -20.08 -1.27 15.45
N ALA A 270 -21.03 -0.37 15.73
CA ALA A 270 -22.31 -0.75 16.34
C ALA A 270 -23.10 -1.71 15.46
N ARG A 271 -23.14 -1.47 14.14
CA ARG A 271 -23.79 -2.37 13.18
C ARG A 271 -23.05 -3.70 13.06
N GLN A 272 -21.73 -3.70 13.03
CA GLN A 272 -20.94 -4.94 12.99
C GLN A 272 -21.15 -5.79 14.25
N VAL A 273 -21.22 -5.17 15.43
CA VAL A 273 -21.59 -5.86 16.68
C VAL A 273 -22.97 -6.48 16.58
N ALA A 274 -23.95 -5.79 16.00
CA ALA A 274 -25.28 -6.37 15.83
C ALA A 274 -25.34 -7.50 14.80
N SER A 275 -24.59 -7.40 13.70
CA SER A 275 -24.53 -8.43 12.65
C SER A 275 -23.76 -9.68 13.07
N PHE A 276 -22.65 -9.50 13.79
CA PHE A 276 -21.68 -10.57 13.99
C PHE A 276 -21.46 -10.91 15.47
N GLY A 277 -21.92 -10.09 16.41
CA GLY A 277 -21.66 -10.27 17.83
C GLY A 277 -22.13 -11.63 18.37
N THR A 278 -23.22 -12.18 17.83
CA THR A 278 -23.77 -13.48 18.21
C THR A 278 -23.34 -14.63 17.30
N MET A 279 -22.38 -14.42 16.39
CA MET A 279 -21.92 -15.42 15.43
C MET A 279 -21.50 -16.72 16.13
N GLY A 280 -21.98 -17.85 15.59
CA GLY A 280 -21.70 -19.19 16.14
C GLY A 280 -22.58 -19.59 17.33
N LEU A 281 -23.52 -18.75 17.76
CA LEU A 281 -24.46 -19.07 18.85
C LEU A 281 -25.83 -19.56 18.37
N TYR A 282 -26.04 -19.72 17.06
CA TYR A 282 -27.31 -20.13 16.46
C TYR A 282 -28.51 -19.29 16.91
N VAL A 283 -28.26 -17.98 17.10
CA VAL A 283 -29.30 -16.99 17.41
C VAL A 283 -29.61 -16.24 16.11
N ASP A 284 -30.85 -16.35 15.64
CA ASP A 284 -31.33 -15.57 14.50
C ASP A 284 -31.78 -14.19 15.01
N LEU A 285 -31.06 -13.16 14.61
CA LEU A 285 -31.33 -11.76 14.97
C LEU A 285 -31.53 -10.95 13.70
N HIS A 286 -32.52 -10.05 13.72
CA HIS A 286 -32.71 -9.11 12.63
C HIS A 286 -31.47 -8.24 12.47
N SER A 287 -30.88 -8.34 11.29
CA SER A 287 -29.69 -7.60 10.91
C SER A 287 -29.92 -6.09 10.91
N PRO A 288 -28.87 -5.28 11.18
CA PRO A 288 -28.95 -3.83 11.07
C PRO A 288 -29.34 -3.37 9.67
N SER A 289 -29.98 -2.21 9.60
CA SER A 289 -30.28 -1.49 8.38
C SER A 289 -29.81 -0.04 8.47
N LYS A 290 -30.25 0.80 7.54
CA LYS A 290 -29.93 2.23 7.56
C LYS A 290 -30.48 2.92 8.81
N ASP A 291 -31.73 2.61 9.18
CA ASP A 291 -32.50 3.30 10.21
C ASP A 291 -32.70 2.46 11.49
N TYR A 292 -32.02 1.31 11.57
CA TYR A 292 -32.11 0.36 12.68
C TYR A 292 -30.74 -0.26 12.96
N LEU A 293 -30.29 -0.26 14.22
CA LEU A 293 -28.96 -0.77 14.57
C LEU A 293 -28.90 -2.29 14.71
N GLY A 294 -30.04 -3.00 14.62
CA GLY A 294 -30.12 -4.46 14.72
C GLY A 294 -30.63 -4.95 16.08
N GLU A 295 -31.21 -6.15 16.09
CA GLU A 295 -31.95 -6.73 17.23
C GLU A 295 -31.06 -7.03 18.45
N TYR A 296 -29.75 -7.17 18.23
CA TYR A 296 -28.78 -7.26 19.31
C TYR A 296 -28.93 -6.13 20.34
N TRP A 297 -29.14 -4.90 19.85
CA TRP A 297 -29.22 -3.70 20.69
C TRP A 297 -30.57 -3.56 21.42
N GLU A 298 -31.57 -4.40 21.14
CA GLU A 298 -32.78 -4.48 21.95
C GLU A 298 -32.52 -5.24 23.27
N ASN A 299 -31.46 -6.06 23.30
CA ASN A 299 -31.05 -6.83 24.46
C ASN A 299 -29.98 -6.10 25.30
N PHE A 300 -29.10 -5.32 24.64
CA PHE A 300 -27.97 -4.62 25.28
C PHE A 300 -28.00 -3.12 25.05
N SER A 301 -27.67 -2.33 26.09
CA SER A 301 -27.30 -0.93 25.90
C SER A 301 -25.88 -0.83 25.39
N GLY A 302 -25.54 0.26 24.68
CA GLY A 302 -24.20 0.49 24.12
C GLY A 302 -23.50 1.69 24.75
N ASP A 303 -22.21 1.54 25.06
CA ASP A 303 -21.27 2.64 25.39
C ASP A 303 -20.09 2.57 24.40
N ILE A 304 -19.99 3.56 23.53
CA ILE A 304 -19.06 3.55 22.40
C ILE A 304 -18.08 4.70 22.58
N GLY A 305 -16.81 4.39 22.82
CA GLY A 305 -15.74 5.36 22.96
C GLY A 305 -14.75 5.26 21.81
N ILE A 306 -14.54 6.37 21.10
CA ILE A 306 -13.56 6.46 20.02
C ILE A 306 -12.48 7.45 20.44
N PHE A 307 -11.24 6.98 20.50
CA PHE A 307 -10.08 7.74 20.97
C PHE A 307 -9.00 7.78 19.90
N ASP A 308 -8.07 8.73 20.01
CA ASP A 308 -6.80 8.65 19.28
C ASP A 308 -5.72 7.95 20.12
N ASN A 309 -4.54 7.75 19.52
CA ASN A 309 -3.37 7.15 20.21
C ASN A 309 -2.87 7.92 21.43
N ASN A 310 -3.27 9.18 21.62
CA ASN A 310 -2.92 9.98 22.79
C ASN A 310 -4.02 9.95 23.85
N GLU A 311 -4.92 8.96 23.77
CA GLU A 311 -6.09 8.81 24.64
C GLU A 311 -7.07 9.99 24.56
N LYS A 312 -6.95 10.85 23.53
CA LYS A 312 -7.88 11.95 23.33
C LYS A 312 -9.20 11.39 22.82
N GLN A 313 -10.27 11.63 23.56
CA GLN A 313 -11.62 11.26 23.13
C GLN A 313 -12.01 12.07 21.88
N LEU A 314 -12.22 11.37 20.76
CA LEU A 314 -12.67 11.96 19.50
C LEU A 314 -14.20 12.00 19.44
N ALA A 315 -14.84 10.90 19.83
CA ALA A 315 -16.30 10.78 19.91
C ALA A 315 -16.69 9.81 21.05
N ARG A 316 -17.86 10.03 21.64
CA ARG A 316 -18.48 9.08 22.56
C ARG A 316 -19.96 9.01 22.29
N GLY A 317 -20.47 7.80 22.14
CA GLY A 317 -21.86 7.54 21.77
C GLY A 317 -22.52 6.55 22.71
N TYR A 318 -23.83 6.67 22.85
CA TYR A 318 -24.62 5.73 23.64
C TYR A 318 -25.79 5.17 22.84
N ILE A 319 -26.05 3.87 23.01
CA ILE A 319 -27.22 3.18 22.46
C ILE A 319 -28.15 2.83 23.61
N ASP A 320 -29.38 3.29 23.52
CA ASP A 320 -30.43 2.96 24.47
C ASP A 320 -31.16 1.70 23.97
N LYS A 321 -31.16 0.65 24.78
CA LYS A 321 -31.82 -0.61 24.40
C LYS A 321 -33.32 -0.49 24.23
N LEU A 322 -33.94 0.53 24.83
CA LEU A 322 -35.36 0.82 24.65
C LEU A 322 -35.65 1.52 23.31
N ASN A 323 -34.61 2.04 22.64
CA ASN A 323 -34.72 2.68 21.34
C ASN A 323 -33.42 2.55 20.53
N PRO A 324 -33.09 1.35 20.01
CA PRO A 324 -31.83 1.07 19.33
C PRO A 324 -31.87 1.45 17.84
N THR A 325 -32.41 2.63 17.53
CA THR A 325 -32.49 3.13 16.15
C THR A 325 -31.23 3.88 15.72
N LYS A 326 -30.55 4.54 16.65
CA LYS A 326 -29.35 5.35 16.38
C LYS A 326 -28.48 5.54 17.62
N ILE A 327 -27.21 5.84 17.38
CA ILE A 327 -26.26 6.23 18.43
C ILE A 327 -26.50 7.69 18.82
N LYS A 328 -26.53 7.97 20.11
CA LYS A 328 -26.54 9.32 20.67
C LYS A 328 -25.10 9.79 20.89
N TRP A 329 -24.56 10.51 19.91
CA TRP A 329 -23.19 11.07 19.86
C TRP A 329 -22.98 12.37 20.64
#